data_AF-A0A967DAZ0-F1
#
_entry.id   AF-A0A967DAZ0-F1
#
_cell.length_a   1.000
_cell.length_b   1.000
_cell.length_c   1.000
_cell.angle_alpha   90.00
_cell.angle_beta   90.00
_cell.angle_gamma   90.00
#
_symmetry.space_group_name_H-M   'P 1'
#
loop_
_entity.id
_entity.type
_entity.pdbx_description
1 polymer ?
#
loop_
_entity_poly.entity_id
_entity_poly.type
_entity_poly.pdbx_seq_one_letter_code
_entity_poly.pdbx_strand_id
1 'polypeptide(L)' 'MILRLNLEPARVAVELNRAIVKRPLWDSTPVEAGAKLEIVQFVGGG' A
#
# COMPACT_ATOMS: atom_id res chain seq x y z
N MET A 1 -4.53 10.93 -6.75
CA MET A 1 -3.11 10.59 -6.97
C MET A 1 -2.92 9.14 -7.42
N ILE A 2 -3.51 8.14 -6.75
CA ILE A 2 -3.40 6.70 -7.11
C ILE A 2 -4.07 6.34 -8.47
N LEU A 3 -5.13 7.06 -8.89
CA LEU A 3 -5.82 6.85 -10.18
C LEU A 3 -4.97 7.10 -11.44
N ARG A 4 -3.79 7.74 -11.33
CA ARG A 4 -2.95 8.07 -12.51
C ARG A 4 -1.91 7.00 -12.86
N LEU A 5 -1.81 5.93 -12.08
CA LEU A 5 -0.80 4.87 -12.27
C LEU A 5 -1.33 3.65 -13.03
N ASN A 6 -2.60 3.66 -13.46
CA ASN A 6 -3.25 2.52 -14.13
C ASN A 6 -3.18 1.20 -13.32
N LEU A 7 -2.96 1.31 -12.01
CA LEU A 7 -2.92 0.19 -11.09
C LEU A 7 -4.33 -0.08 -10.61
N GLU A 8 -4.83 -1.28 -10.88
CA GLU A 8 -6.09 -1.78 -10.33
C GLU A 8 -6.00 -1.72 -8.79
N PRO A 9 -6.77 -0.86 -8.10
CA PRO A 9 -6.65 -0.71 -6.66
C PRO A 9 -6.85 -2.04 -5.94
N ALA A 10 -7.69 -2.93 -6.47
CA ALA A 10 -7.88 -4.26 -5.91
C ALA A 10 -6.61 -5.13 -5.86
N ARG A 11 -5.57 -4.81 -6.65
CA ARG A 11 -4.31 -5.58 -6.74
C ARG A 11 -3.13 -4.94 -6.02
N VAL A 12 -3.32 -3.81 -5.34
CA VAL A 12 -2.25 -3.12 -4.60
C VAL A 12 -2.46 -3.20 -3.09
N ALA A 13 -1.36 -3.37 -2.37
CA ALA A 13 -1.23 -3.19 -0.93
C ALA A 13 -0.22 -2.08 -0.63
N VAL A 14 -0.37 -1.48 0.55
CA VAL A 14 0.59 -0.52 1.09
C VAL A 14 1.39 -1.24 2.15
N GLU A 15 2.71 -1.18 2.04
CA GLU A 15 3.65 -1.63 3.06
C GLU A 15 4.20 -0.40 3.80
N LEU A 16 4.15 -0.43 5.13
CA LEU A 16 4.75 0.56 6.01
C LEU A 16 5.78 -0.16 6.90
N ASN A 17 7.05 0.21 6.78
CA ASN A 17 8.14 -0.38 7.58
C ASN A 17 8.15 -1.93 7.56
N ARG A 18 7.99 -2.54 6.38
CA ARG A 18 7.91 -4.01 6.19
C ARG A 18 6.64 -4.69 6.70
N ALA A 19 5.61 -3.92 7.05
CA ALA A 19 4.30 -4.42 7.45
C ALA A 19 3.21 -4.00 6.45
N ILE A 20 2.40 -4.96 5.99
CA ILE A 20 1.26 -4.67 5.10
C ILE A 20 0.14 -4.01 5.89
N VAL A 21 -0.24 -2.80 5.47
CA VAL A 21 -1.37 -2.04 6.01
C VAL A 21 -2.61 -2.32 5.16
N LYS A 22 -3.65 -2.86 5.80
CA LYS A 22 -4.93 -3.13 5.13
C LYS A 22 -5.61 -1.83 4.71
N ARG A 23 -6.28 -1.85 3.56
CA ARG A 23 -6.97 -0.68 2.97
C ARG A 23 -7.86 0.10 3.94
N PRO A 24 -8.72 -0.52 4.77
CA PRO A 24 -9.56 0.23 5.71
C PRO A 24 -8.78 0.97 6.80
N LEU A 25 -7.52 0.58 7.04
CA LEU A 25 -6.67 1.19 8.06
C LEU A 25 -5.82 2.34 7.54
N TRP A 26 -5.77 2.57 6.23
CA TRP A 26 -4.90 3.58 5.62
C TRP A 26 -5.11 4.97 6.21
N ASP A 27 -6.37 5.38 6.38
CA ASP A 27 -6.71 6.72 6.90
C ASP A 27 -6.37 6.87 8.40
N SER A 28 -6.28 5.76 9.12
CA SER A 28 -6.02 5.73 10.57
C SER A 28 -4.59 5.38 10.94
N THR A 29 -3.76 4.98 9.97
CA THR A 29 -2.39 4.53 10.21
C THR A 29 -1.45 5.74 10.13
N PRO A 30 -0.86 6.19 11.26
CA PRO A 30 0.08 7.31 11.23
C PRO A 30 1.37 6.91 10.50
N VAL A 31 1.90 7.86 9.73
CA VAL A 31 3.20 7.73 9.05
C VAL A 31 4.17 8.67 9.74
N GLU A 32 5.11 8.09 10.48
CA GLU A 32 6.13 8.85 11.21
C GLU A 32 7.25 9.33 10.27
N ALA A 33 7.97 10.37 10.70
CA ALA A 33 9.12 10.87 9.96
C ALA A 33 10.19 9.76 9.84
N GLY A 34 10.67 9.51 8.63
CA GLY A 34 11.64 8.45 8.33
C GLY A 34 11.02 7.07 8.08
N ALA A 35 9.69 6.94 8.16
CA ALA A 35 9.02 5.70 7.80
C ALA A 35 9.16 5.39 6.30
N LYS A 36 9.30 4.11 5.97
CA LYS A 36 9.38 3.63 4.58
C LYS A 36 7.99 3.15 4.14
N LEU A 37 7.47 3.77 3.08
CA LEU A 37 6.22 3.39 2.44
C LEU A 37 6.50 2.78 1.07
N GLU A 38 5.92 1.62 0.80
CA GLU A 38 5.99 0.95 -0.50
C GLU A 38 4.59 0.60 -0.99
N ILE A 39 4.34 0.81 -2.29
CA ILE A 39 3.12 0.31 -2.94
C ILE A 39 3.51 -1.00 -3.61
N VAL A 40 3.02 -2.11 -3.08
CA VAL A 40 3.32 -3.44 -3.59
C VAL A 40 2.11 -3.96 -4.36
N GLN A 41 2.36 -4.57 -5.51
CA GLN A 41 1.32 -5.25 -6.29
C GLN A 41 1.40 -6.75 -5.98
N PHE A 42 0.25 -7.36 -5.67
CA PHE A 42 0.20 -8.81 -5.51
C PHE A 42 0.42 -9.49 -6.85
N VAL A 43 1.57 -10.14 -7.02
CA VAL A 43 1.84 -11.07 -8.11
C VAL A 43 1.30 -12.44 -7.73
N GLY A 44 -0.03 -12.60 -7.76
CA GLY A 44 -0.66 -13.91 -7.62
C GLY A 44 -0.34 -14.77 -8.83
N GLY A 45 0.54 -15.75 -8.66
CA GLY A 45 0.76 -16.88 -9.56
C GLY A 45 0.48 -18.16 -8.78
N GLY A 46 -0.76 -18.62 -8.86
CA GLY A 46 -1.11 -20.03 -8.71
C GLY A 46 -1.27 -20.61 -10.10
#